data_AF-A0A3Q0DUX9-F1
#
_entry.id   AF-A0A3Q0DUX9-F1
#
_cell.length_a   1.000
_cell.length_b   1.000
_cell.length_c   1.000
_cell.angle_alpha   90.00
_cell.angle_beta   90.00
_cell.angle_gamma   90.00
#
_symmetry.space_group_name_H-M   'P 1'
#
loop_
_entity.id
_entity.type
_entity.pdbx_description
1 polymer ?
#
loop_
_entity_poly.entity_id
_entity_poly.type
_entity_poly.pdbx_seq_one_letter_code
_entity_poly.pdbx_strand_id
1 'polypeptide(L)'
;MEKISVSAFLLFVALSYTLAKDTTVKPGAKKDTKDSQPKLPQTLSRGWGDQLIWTQTYEEALYKSKTSNKPLMIIHHLDECPHSQALKKVFAENKEIQKLAEQFVLLNLVYETTDKHLSPDGQYVPRIMFVDPSLTVRADITGRYSNRLYAYEPSDTALCKCHLNLDVVQVLSISVAVVITLGTHG
;
A
#
# COMPACT_ATOMS: atom_id res chain seq x y z
N MET A 1 -27.77 26.30 17.96
CA MET A 1 -26.61 27.00 17.35
C MET A 1 -25.70 25.93 16.72
N GLU A 2 -25.98 25.49 15.50
CA GLU A 2 -25.25 24.39 14.84
C GLU A 2 -24.95 24.71 13.37
N LYS A 3 -24.30 25.84 13.10
CA LYS A 3 -23.89 26.20 11.73
C LYS A 3 -22.43 26.61 11.59
N ILE A 4 -21.66 26.59 12.70
CA ILE A 4 -20.30 27.14 12.75
C ILE A 4 -19.23 26.06 12.48
N SER A 5 -19.56 24.77 12.68
CA SER A 5 -18.57 23.67 12.58
C SER A 5 -18.19 23.33 11.12
N VAL A 6 -19.14 23.22 10.20
CA VAL A 6 -18.88 22.77 8.82
C VAL A 6 -18.05 23.80 8.02
N SER A 7 -18.25 25.09 8.28
CA SER A 7 -17.50 26.17 7.61
C SER A 7 -16.03 26.19 8.04
N ALA A 8 -15.71 25.83 9.28
CA ALA A 8 -14.34 25.78 9.76
C ALA A 8 -13.59 24.57 9.17
N PHE A 9 -14.25 23.43 9.03
CA PHE A 9 -13.67 22.24 8.41
C PHE A 9 -13.31 22.46 6.93
N LEU A 10 -14.18 23.14 6.17
CA LEU A 10 -13.89 23.47 4.76
C LEU A 10 -12.70 24.44 4.62
N LEU A 11 -12.52 25.36 5.57
CA LEU A 11 -11.38 26.28 5.59
C LEU A 11 -10.06 25.55 5.91
N PHE A 12 -10.07 24.59 6.84
CA PHE A 12 -8.88 23.77 7.12
C PHE A 12 -8.47 22.89 5.95
N VAL A 13 -9.43 22.29 5.25
CA VAL A 13 -9.17 21.52 4.03
C VAL A 13 -8.59 22.43 2.95
N ALA A 14 -9.15 23.62 2.73
CA ALA A 14 -8.64 24.57 1.74
C ALA A 14 -7.22 25.09 2.05
N LEU A 15 -6.89 25.37 3.32
CA LEU A 15 -5.55 25.81 3.71
C LEU A 15 -4.48 24.71 3.47
N SER A 16 -4.83 23.44 3.62
CA SER A 16 -3.91 22.33 3.37
C SER A 16 -3.53 22.17 1.89
N TYR A 17 -4.41 22.59 0.97
CA TYR A 17 -4.13 22.55 -0.47
C TYR A 17 -3.25 23.71 -0.98
N THR A 18 -3.13 24.81 -0.23
CA THR A 18 -2.41 26.01 -0.67
C THR A 18 -0.89 26.01 -0.39
N LEU A 19 -0.35 25.01 0.31
CA LEU A 19 1.07 24.93 0.70
C LEU A 19 1.91 23.93 -0.12
N ALA A 20 1.52 23.63 -1.36
CA ALA A 20 2.27 22.73 -2.24
C ALA A 20 2.60 23.37 -3.61
N LYS A 21 3.57 24.31 -3.60
CA LYS A 21 4.38 24.83 -4.72
C LYS A 21 5.60 25.48 -4.05
N ASP A 22 6.86 25.23 -4.38
CA ASP A 22 7.55 24.85 -5.61
C ASP A 22 8.85 24.09 -5.25
N THR A 23 9.46 23.36 -6.20
CA THR A 23 10.87 23.56 -6.60
C THR A 23 11.18 22.72 -7.84
N THR A 24 11.59 23.42 -8.88
CA THR A 24 12.15 22.95 -10.15
C THR A 24 13.65 22.65 -10.02
N VAL A 25 14.14 21.47 -10.43
CA VAL A 25 15.52 21.29 -10.96
C VAL A 25 15.57 20.17 -12.03
N LYS A 26 16.16 20.48 -13.18
CA LYS A 26 16.83 19.62 -14.19
C LYS A 26 18.29 20.16 -14.32
N PRO A 27 19.33 19.49 -14.88
CA PRO A 27 19.29 18.57 -16.04
C PRO A 27 20.37 17.42 -16.13
N GLY A 28 20.15 16.47 -17.07
CA GLY A 28 21.16 15.75 -17.90
C GLY A 28 21.99 14.61 -17.24
N ALA A 29 22.61 13.62 -17.92
CA ALA A 29 22.66 13.17 -19.31
C ALA A 29 23.22 11.70 -19.39
N LYS A 30 22.88 11.02 -20.49
CA LYS A 30 23.20 9.68 -21.07
C LYS A 30 24.46 8.90 -20.64
N LYS A 31 24.41 7.53 -20.69
CA LYS A 31 25.31 6.65 -21.50
C LYS A 31 24.89 5.16 -21.50
N ASP A 32 24.94 4.54 -22.68
CA ASP A 32 24.65 3.13 -23.01
C ASP A 32 25.71 2.11 -22.53
N THR A 33 25.31 0.85 -22.31
CA THR A 33 25.91 -0.42 -22.84
C THR A 33 25.83 -1.63 -21.88
N LYS A 34 25.05 -2.64 -22.30
CA LYS A 34 25.26 -4.11 -22.26
C LYS A 34 25.75 -4.82 -20.97
N ASP A 35 24.78 -5.53 -20.39
CA ASP A 35 24.81 -6.94 -19.93
C ASP A 35 25.98 -7.42 -19.04
N SER A 36 25.82 -7.20 -17.75
CA SER A 36 26.24 -8.07 -16.63
C SER A 36 25.75 -7.40 -15.35
N GLN A 37 24.52 -7.67 -14.92
CA GLN A 37 23.93 -7.02 -13.74
C GLN A 37 24.81 -7.27 -12.51
N PRO A 38 25.48 -6.24 -11.95
CA PRO A 38 25.96 -6.32 -10.58
C PRO A 38 24.69 -6.39 -9.74
N LYS A 39 24.56 -7.39 -8.85
CA LYS A 39 23.50 -7.37 -7.83
C LYS A 39 23.72 -6.11 -6.98
N LEU A 40 23.04 -5.02 -7.34
CA LEU A 40 22.93 -3.84 -6.52
C LEU A 40 22.50 -4.29 -5.13
N PRO A 41 22.92 -3.62 -4.04
CA PRO A 41 22.41 -3.92 -2.71
C PRO A 41 20.89 -4.02 -2.79
N GLN A 42 20.33 -5.16 -2.37
CA GLN A 42 18.89 -5.36 -2.47
C GLN A 42 18.21 -4.26 -1.65
N THR A 43 17.60 -3.31 -2.35
CA THR A 43 16.76 -2.31 -1.71
C THR A 43 15.52 -3.04 -1.19
N LEU A 44 15.04 -2.64 -0.01
CA LEU A 44 13.85 -3.28 0.58
C LEU A 44 12.63 -3.18 -0.34
N SER A 45 12.59 -2.18 -1.22
CA SER A 45 11.56 -2.02 -2.25
C SER A 45 11.58 -3.12 -3.31
N ARG A 46 12.74 -3.72 -3.63
CA ARG A 46 12.93 -4.71 -4.71
C ARG A 46 12.35 -4.29 -6.07
N GLY A 47 12.19 -2.98 -6.31
CA GLY A 47 11.58 -2.41 -7.51
C GLY A 47 10.06 -2.18 -7.45
N TRP A 48 9.41 -2.39 -6.31
CA TRP A 48 7.97 -2.08 -6.10
C TRP A 48 7.70 -0.59 -5.83
N GLY A 49 8.73 0.24 -5.72
CA GLY A 49 8.58 1.66 -5.42
C GLY A 49 9.70 2.12 -4.49
N ASP A 50 10.78 2.64 -5.08
CA ASP A 50 11.99 3.00 -4.34
C ASP A 50 11.83 4.26 -3.48
N GLN A 51 10.77 5.04 -3.73
CA GLN A 51 10.43 6.22 -2.94
C GLN A 51 9.59 5.87 -1.69
N LEU A 52 9.07 4.65 -1.61
CA LEU A 52 8.25 4.20 -0.50
C LEU A 52 9.11 3.63 0.64
N ILE A 53 8.59 3.72 1.86
CA ILE A 53 9.24 3.18 3.06
C ILE A 53 8.75 1.74 3.28
N TRP A 54 9.63 0.77 3.05
CA TRP A 54 9.34 -0.65 3.22
C TRP A 54 9.85 -1.17 4.56
N THR A 55 9.06 -2.01 5.22
CA THR A 55 9.46 -2.74 6.43
C THR A 55 10.22 -4.00 6.08
N GLN A 56 11.09 -4.46 6.99
CA GLN A 56 11.94 -5.61 6.74
C GLN A 56 11.25 -6.94 7.08
N THR A 57 10.49 -6.98 8.18
CA THR A 57 9.88 -8.22 8.70
C THR A 57 8.38 -8.07 8.93
N TYR A 58 7.69 -9.20 9.02
CA TYR A 58 6.25 -9.25 9.26
C TYR A 58 5.88 -8.69 10.65
N GLU A 59 6.67 -9.02 11.67
CA GLU A 59 6.46 -8.59 13.05
C GLU A 59 6.63 -7.08 13.19
N GLU A 60 7.65 -6.52 12.53
CA GLU A 60 7.87 -5.06 12.46
C GLU A 60 6.69 -4.38 11.77
N ALA A 61 6.20 -4.97 10.67
CA ALA A 61 5.09 -4.42 9.90
C ALA A 61 3.78 -4.42 10.70
N LEU A 62 3.47 -5.51 11.42
CA LEU A 62 2.32 -5.59 12.32
C LEU A 62 2.42 -4.58 13.46
N TYR A 63 3.60 -4.47 14.08
CA TYR A 63 3.83 -3.50 15.15
C TYR A 63 3.62 -2.06 14.65
N LYS A 64 4.19 -1.71 13.50
CA LYS A 64 4.01 -0.38 12.87
C LYS A 64 2.56 -0.14 12.48
N SER A 65 1.87 -1.13 11.94
CA SER A 65 0.47 -1.02 11.54
C SER A 65 -0.41 -0.67 12.74
N LYS A 66 -0.27 -1.41 13.84
CA LYS A 66 -1.00 -1.17 15.09
C LYS A 66 -0.66 0.18 15.72
N THR A 67 0.63 0.55 15.79
CA THR A 67 1.06 1.78 16.48
C THR A 67 0.76 3.05 15.68
N SER A 68 0.81 2.99 14.36
CA SER A 68 0.48 4.12 13.48
C SER A 68 -0.98 4.17 13.04
N ASN A 69 -1.78 3.17 13.43
CA ASN A 69 -3.17 2.97 12.99
C ASN A 69 -3.31 3.02 11.46
N LYS A 70 -2.36 2.39 10.77
CA LYS A 70 -2.32 2.30 9.30
C LYS A 70 -2.52 0.84 8.88
N PRO A 71 -3.34 0.57 7.85
CA PRO A 71 -3.44 -0.77 7.29
C PRO A 71 -2.08 -1.23 6.75
N LEU A 72 -1.84 -2.54 6.83
CA LEU A 72 -0.63 -3.19 6.33
C LEU A 72 -0.93 -3.84 4.98
N MET A 73 -0.16 -3.48 3.96
CA MET A 73 -0.18 -4.11 2.65
C MET A 73 1.03 -5.05 2.50
N ILE A 74 0.75 -6.32 2.21
CA ILE A 74 1.77 -7.38 2.09
C ILE A 74 1.77 -7.91 0.66
N ILE A 75 2.92 -7.85 0.01
CA ILE A 75 3.12 -8.35 -1.35
C ILE A 75 4.01 -9.59 -1.31
N HIS A 76 3.44 -10.76 -1.58
CA HIS A 76 4.20 -11.98 -1.82
C HIS A 76 4.55 -12.06 -3.30
N HIS A 77 5.84 -12.19 -3.61
CA HIS A 77 6.34 -12.22 -4.98
C HIS A 77 7.57 -13.12 -5.12
N LEU A 78 7.98 -13.42 -6.35
CA LEU A 78 9.27 -14.04 -6.63
C LEU A 78 10.02 -13.18 -7.66
N ASP A 79 11.33 -13.02 -7.46
CA ASP A 79 12.16 -12.22 -8.37
C ASP A 79 12.21 -12.86 -9.78
N GLU A 80 12.22 -14.19 -9.86
CA GLU A 80 12.28 -14.98 -11.10
C GLU A 80 10.88 -15.44 -11.58
N CYS A 81 9.84 -14.61 -11.38
CA CYS A 81 8.49 -14.89 -11.87
C CYS A 81 8.02 -13.81 -12.86
N PRO A 82 7.68 -14.17 -14.12
CA PRO A 82 7.21 -13.20 -15.12
C PRO A 82 5.98 -12.40 -14.67
N HIS A 83 5.02 -13.05 -14.00
CA HIS A 83 3.81 -12.39 -13.49
C HIS A 83 4.14 -11.37 -12.39
N SER A 84 5.03 -11.72 -11.46
CA SER A 84 5.49 -10.81 -10.41
C SER A 84 6.24 -9.61 -11.00
N GLN A 85 7.13 -9.84 -11.97
CA GLN A 85 7.86 -8.76 -12.64
C GLN A 85 6.93 -7.80 -13.40
N ALA A 86 5.94 -8.34 -14.10
CA ALA A 86 4.98 -7.53 -14.84
C ALA A 86 4.12 -6.66 -13.91
N LEU A 87 3.60 -7.23 -12.82
CA LEU A 87 2.82 -6.47 -11.83
C LEU A 87 3.68 -5.42 -11.12
N LYS A 88 4.90 -5.79 -10.72
CA LYS A 88 5.87 -4.90 -10.08
C LYS A 88 6.14 -3.65 -10.91
N LYS A 89 6.34 -3.82 -12.22
CA LYS A 89 6.57 -2.71 -13.16
C LYS A 89 5.40 -1.72 -13.17
N VAL A 90 4.17 -2.20 -13.37
CA VAL A 90 3.01 -1.30 -13.41
C VAL A 90 2.71 -0.66 -12.06
N PHE A 91 2.98 -1.37 -10.96
CA PHE A 91 2.82 -0.84 -9.60
C PHE A 91 3.79 0.30 -9.33
N ALA A 92 5.06 0.15 -9.72
CA ALA A 92 6.09 1.17 -9.56
C ALA A 92 5.89 2.40 -10.47
N GLU A 93 5.39 2.19 -11.69
CA GLU A 93 5.13 3.26 -12.66
C GLU A 93 3.85 4.06 -12.35
N ASN A 94 2.87 3.46 -11.66
CA ASN A 94 1.60 4.10 -11.34
C ASN A 94 1.69 5.01 -10.11
N LYS A 95 1.80 6.31 -10.37
CA LYS A 95 1.89 7.36 -9.32
C LYS A 95 0.71 7.38 -8.35
N GLU A 96 -0.49 7.05 -8.80
CA GLU A 96 -1.67 7.06 -7.93
C GLU A 96 -1.64 5.90 -6.94
N ILE A 97 -1.21 4.72 -7.40
CA ILE A 97 -1.00 3.56 -6.53
C ILE A 97 0.11 3.84 -5.53
N GLN A 98 1.25 4.40 -5.99
CA GLN A 98 2.35 4.78 -5.09
C GLN A 98 1.87 5.77 -4.02
N LYS A 99 1.10 6.80 -4.40
CA LYS A 99 0.52 7.77 -3.45
C LYS A 99 -0.44 7.13 -2.45
N LEU A 100 -1.27 6.19 -2.89
CA LEU A 100 -2.14 5.44 -1.97
C LEU A 100 -1.34 4.55 -1.04
N ALA A 101 -0.29 3.90 -1.55
CA ALA A 101 0.60 3.02 -0.78
C ALA A 101 1.30 3.74 0.39
N GLU A 102 1.55 5.05 0.30
CA GLU A 102 2.08 5.87 1.43
C GLU A 102 1.17 5.88 2.68
N GLN A 103 -0.12 5.58 2.50
CA GLN A 103 -1.08 5.47 3.61
C GLN A 103 -1.02 4.13 4.34
N PHE A 104 -0.23 3.18 3.83
CA PHE A 104 -0.07 1.84 4.37
C PHE A 104 1.28 1.67 5.05
N VAL A 105 1.37 0.66 5.92
CA VAL A 105 2.65 0.01 6.20
C VAL A 105 2.90 -0.99 5.09
N LEU A 106 4.09 -0.97 4.50
CA LEU A 106 4.40 -1.71 3.28
C LEU A 106 5.41 -2.82 3.56
N LEU A 107 5.04 -4.05 3.21
CA LEU A 107 5.91 -5.21 3.29
C LEU A 107 5.89 -5.96 1.97
N ASN A 108 7.06 -6.36 1.47
CA ASN A 108 7.14 -7.33 0.38
C ASN A 108 8.05 -8.50 0.78
N LEU A 109 7.59 -9.70 0.47
CA LEU A 109 8.21 -10.96 0.86
C LEU A 109 8.47 -11.81 -0.38
N VAL A 110 9.68 -12.37 -0.44
CA VAL A 110 10.08 -13.37 -1.46
C VAL A 110 9.92 -14.81 -0.98
N TYR A 111 9.57 -14.98 0.30
CA TYR A 111 9.33 -16.24 0.95
C TYR A 111 7.98 -16.20 1.66
N GLU A 112 7.39 -17.36 1.90
CA GLU A 112 6.11 -17.49 2.58
C GLU A 112 6.26 -17.29 4.09
N THR A 113 5.25 -16.70 4.72
CA THR A 113 5.17 -16.55 6.17
C THR A 113 4.73 -17.85 6.85
N THR A 114 4.96 -17.94 8.16
CA THR A 114 4.39 -19.03 8.99
C THR A 114 2.89 -18.90 9.21
N ASP A 115 2.32 -17.72 9.00
CA ASP A 115 0.90 -17.43 9.14
C ASP A 115 0.08 -17.98 7.96
N LYS A 116 -0.80 -18.95 8.26
CA LYS A 116 -1.67 -19.58 7.26
C LYS A 116 -2.79 -18.65 6.79
N HIS A 117 -3.12 -17.61 7.54
CA HIS A 117 -4.14 -16.64 7.14
C HIS A 117 -3.68 -15.76 5.97
N LEU A 118 -2.38 -15.74 5.65
CA LEU A 118 -1.81 -15.04 4.50
C LEU A 118 -1.79 -15.86 3.19
N SER A 119 -2.31 -17.09 3.22
CA SER A 119 -2.41 -17.98 2.05
C SER A 119 -3.68 -18.87 2.08
N PRO A 120 -4.88 -18.32 2.30
CA PRO A 120 -6.09 -19.12 2.51
C PRO A 120 -6.54 -19.88 1.24
N ASP A 121 -6.14 -19.42 0.05
CA ASP A 121 -6.43 -20.04 -1.25
C ASP A 121 -5.16 -20.56 -1.96
N GLY A 122 -4.04 -20.66 -1.23
CA GLY A 122 -2.77 -21.22 -1.72
C GLY A 122 -1.61 -20.23 -1.76
N GLN A 123 -0.44 -20.76 -2.15
CA GLN A 123 0.86 -20.05 -2.13
C GLN A 123 1.33 -19.71 -3.56
N TYR A 124 0.48 -19.06 -4.35
CA TYR A 124 0.85 -18.54 -5.67
C TYR A 124 1.39 -17.11 -5.59
N VAL A 125 2.15 -16.70 -6.61
CA VAL A 125 2.68 -15.34 -6.75
C VAL A 125 2.33 -14.73 -8.12
N PRO A 126 2.20 -13.40 -8.23
CA PRO A 126 2.17 -12.42 -7.14
C PRO A 126 0.84 -12.44 -6.37
N ARG A 127 0.90 -12.12 -5.07
CA ARG A 127 -0.26 -12.06 -4.18
C ARG A 127 -0.20 -10.82 -3.30
N ILE A 128 -1.29 -10.05 -3.26
CA ILE A 128 -1.40 -8.84 -2.43
C ILE A 128 -2.48 -9.06 -1.37
N MET A 129 -2.07 -8.99 -0.10
CA MET A 129 -2.93 -9.13 1.06
C MET A 129 -2.97 -7.83 1.85
N PHE A 130 -4.10 -7.59 2.52
CA PHE A 130 -4.27 -6.45 3.42
C PHE A 130 -4.55 -6.93 4.84
N VAL A 131 -3.99 -6.23 5.82
CA VAL A 131 -4.20 -6.49 7.24
C VAL A 131 -4.62 -5.18 7.91
N ASP A 132 -5.74 -5.23 8.61
CA ASP A 132 -6.28 -4.09 9.34
C ASP A 132 -5.41 -3.77 10.58
N PRO A 133 -5.35 -2.52 11.08
CA PRO A 133 -4.63 -2.16 12.31
C PRO A 133 -5.02 -2.99 13.55
N SER A 134 -6.20 -3.60 13.56
CA SER A 134 -6.64 -4.61 14.54
C SER A 134 -5.92 -5.96 14.45
N LEU A 135 -4.98 -6.11 13.52
CA LEU A 135 -4.25 -7.34 13.18
C LEU A 135 -5.13 -8.42 12.53
N THR A 136 -6.23 -8.00 11.90
CA THR A 136 -7.14 -8.91 11.19
C THR A 136 -6.82 -8.91 9.70
N VAL A 137 -6.59 -10.10 9.11
CA VAL A 137 -6.41 -10.24 7.66
C VAL A 137 -7.74 -9.95 6.93
N ARG A 138 -7.71 -9.04 5.97
CA ARG A 138 -8.87 -8.62 5.15
C ARG A 138 -9.13 -9.60 4.01
N ALA A 139 -9.58 -10.79 4.37
CA ALA A 139 -9.90 -11.85 3.41
C ALA A 139 -11.10 -11.52 2.49
N ASP A 140 -11.88 -10.49 2.84
CA ASP A 140 -13.01 -9.96 2.07
C ASP A 140 -12.60 -9.15 0.83
N ILE A 141 -11.35 -8.63 0.80
CA ILE A 141 -10.82 -7.89 -0.35
C ILE A 141 -10.22 -8.88 -1.36
N THR A 142 -11.05 -9.36 -2.27
CA THR A 142 -10.65 -10.32 -3.31
C THR A 142 -10.60 -9.68 -4.69
N GLY A 143 -9.58 -10.03 -5.48
CA GLY A 143 -9.44 -9.74 -6.89
C GLY A 143 -10.42 -10.50 -7.80
N ARG A 144 -10.12 -10.51 -9.10
CA ARG A 144 -11.03 -11.00 -10.15
C ARG A 144 -11.07 -12.52 -10.29
N TYR A 145 -9.98 -13.21 -9.96
CA TYR A 145 -9.82 -14.63 -10.29
C TYR A 145 -10.36 -15.51 -9.16
N SER A 146 -11.43 -16.27 -9.43
CA SER A 146 -12.06 -17.13 -8.42
C SER A 146 -11.16 -18.26 -7.90
N ASN A 147 -10.18 -18.66 -8.69
CA ASN A 147 -9.18 -19.67 -8.31
C ASN A 147 -7.92 -19.06 -7.68
N ARG A 148 -7.77 -17.73 -7.69
CA ARG A 148 -6.63 -16.98 -7.16
C ARG A 148 -7.12 -15.62 -6.67
N LEU A 149 -7.78 -15.62 -5.52
CA LEU A 149 -8.55 -14.50 -4.98
C LEU A 149 -7.70 -13.26 -4.70
N TYR A 150 -6.39 -13.39 -4.52
CA TYR A 150 -5.50 -12.28 -4.17
C TYR A 150 -4.42 -12.04 -5.24
N ALA A 151 -4.56 -12.68 -6.40
CA ALA A 151 -3.73 -12.41 -7.57
C ALA A 151 -4.20 -11.14 -8.28
N TYR A 152 -3.23 -10.37 -8.77
CA TYR A 152 -3.45 -9.21 -9.62
C TYR A 152 -2.57 -9.34 -10.85
N GLU A 153 -3.15 -9.12 -12.03
CA GLU A 153 -2.39 -8.98 -13.27
C GLU A 153 -2.15 -7.50 -13.58
N PRO A 154 -1.23 -7.17 -14.50
CA PRO A 154 -1.00 -5.78 -14.89
C PRO A 154 -2.26 -5.06 -15.39
N SER A 155 -3.19 -5.79 -16.01
CA SER A 155 -4.50 -5.28 -16.45
C SER A 155 -5.43 -4.91 -15.29
N ASP A 156 -5.20 -5.45 -14.08
CA ASP A 156 -6.01 -5.23 -12.88
C ASP A 156 -5.54 -4.02 -12.06
N THR A 157 -4.65 -3.17 -12.62
CA THR A 157 -4.13 -1.96 -11.98
C THR A 157 -5.25 -1.05 -11.42
N ALA A 158 -6.35 -0.90 -12.16
CA ALA A 158 -7.51 -0.12 -11.71
C ALA A 158 -8.22 -0.76 -10.50
N LEU A 159 -8.36 -2.09 -10.51
CA LEU A 159 -8.96 -2.83 -9.40
C LEU A 159 -8.07 -2.76 -8.15
N CYS A 160 -6.76 -2.93 -8.32
CA CYS A 160 -5.78 -2.75 -7.25
C CYS A 160 -5.91 -1.35 -6.61
N LYS A 161 -5.95 -0.30 -7.43
CA LYS A 161 -6.21 1.08 -6.95
C LYS A 161 -7.50 1.20 -6.16
N CYS A 162 -8.60 0.61 -6.64
CA CYS A 162 -9.89 0.63 -5.94
C CYS A 162 -9.81 -0.06 -4.57
N HIS A 163 -9.13 -1.19 -4.46
CA HIS A 163 -8.94 -1.90 -3.19
C HIS A 163 -8.09 -1.10 -2.20
N LEU A 164 -6.98 -0.50 -2.66
CA LEU A 164 -6.17 0.40 -1.81
C LEU A 164 -7.01 1.58 -1.30
N ASN A 165 -7.88 2.15 -2.13
CA ASN A 165 -8.75 3.25 -1.73
C ASN A 165 -9.79 2.80 -0.70
N LEU A 166 -10.46 1.67 -0.94
CA LEU A 166 -11.49 1.13 -0.05
C LEU A 166 -10.95 0.89 1.37
N ASP A 167 -9.74 0.33 1.48
CA ASP A 167 -9.15 0.00 2.77
C ASP A 167 -8.77 1.26 3.56
N VAL A 168 -8.21 2.28 2.89
CA VAL A 168 -7.93 3.60 3.50
C VAL A 168 -9.21 4.25 4.02
N VAL A 169 -10.29 4.23 3.22
CA VAL A 169 -11.58 4.84 3.60
C VAL A 169 -12.21 4.09 4.78
N GLN A 170 -12.12 2.76 4.80
CA GLN A 170 -12.69 1.96 5.88
C GLN A 170 -11.97 2.20 7.21
N VAL A 171 -10.62 2.23 7.21
CA VAL A 171 -9.84 2.53 8.43
C VAL A 171 -10.13 3.94 8.95
N LEU A 172 -10.24 4.93 8.06
CA LEU A 172 -10.62 6.30 8.44
C LEU A 172 -12.03 6.36 9.04
N SER A 173 -12.99 5.66 8.43
CA SER A 173 -14.38 5.64 8.90
C SER A 173 -14.51 5.00 10.29
N ILE A 174 -13.81 3.87 10.52
CA ILE A 174 -13.76 3.20 11.83
C ILE A 174 -13.12 4.11 12.87
N SER A 175 -12.00 4.75 12.53
CA SER A 175 -11.29 5.66 13.45
C SER A 175 -12.17 6.84 13.87
N VAL A 176 -12.90 7.45 12.93
CA VAL A 176 -13.84 8.54 13.22
C VAL A 176 -14.99 8.05 14.10
N ALA A 177 -15.57 6.88 13.80
CA ALA A 177 -16.66 6.31 14.61
C ALA A 177 -16.24 6.02 16.06
N VAL A 178 -15.01 5.52 16.26
CA VAL A 178 -14.44 5.28 17.61
C VAL A 178 -14.29 6.60 18.38
N VAL A 179 -13.77 7.65 17.73
CA VAL A 179 -13.61 8.97 18.37
C VAL A 179 -14.96 9.57 18.77
N ILE A 180 -15.98 9.49 17.91
CA ILE A 180 -17.33 10.00 18.22
C ILE A 180 -17.94 9.25 19.41
N THR A 181 -17.86 7.92 19.42
CA THR A 181 -18.46 7.09 20.49
C THR A 181 -17.82 7.37 21.86
N LEU A 182 -16.49 7.54 21.90
CA LEU A 182 -15.78 7.91 23.14
C LEU A 182 -16.08 9.35 23.58
N GLY A 183 -16.31 10.27 22.64
CA GLY A 183 -16.69 11.66 22.93
C GLY A 183 -18.11 11.83 23.49
N THR A 184 -19.01 10.87 23.29
CA THR A 184 -20.39 10.90 23.81
C THR A 184 -20.56 10.34 25.23
N HIS A 185 -19.50 9.81 25.83
CA HIS A 185 -19.49 9.27 27.20
C HIS A 185 -18.77 10.17 28.22
N GLY A 186 -18.47 11.42 27.87
CA GLY A 186 -17.80 12.42 28.72
C GLY A 186 -18.72 13.56 29.15
#